data_AF-A0A7H4PGY6-F1
#
_entry.id   AF-A0A7H4PGY6-F1
#
_cell.length_a   1.000
_cell.length_b   1.000
_cell.length_c   1.000
_cell.angle_alpha   90.00
_cell.angle_beta   90.00
_cell.angle_gamma   90.00
#
_symmetry.space_group_name_H-M   'P 1'
#
loop_
_entity.id
_entity.type
_entity.pdbx_description
1 polymer ?
#
loop_
_entity_poly.entity_id
_entity_poly.type
_entity_poly.pdbx_seq_one_letter_code
_entity_poly.pdbx_strand_id
1 'polypeptide(L)'
;MTLVRWLTAGVGVAYVPLMWAIEEINRGELEILLPSYQSDPRPVYALYTEKDKLPLKVQVCINYLTEYFVGVAKIYQGMHGRGIAR
;
A
#
# COMPACT_ATOMS: atom_id res chain seq x y z
N MET A 1 -12.47 3.87 -2.00
CA MET A 1 -12.31 4.03 -0.53
C MET A 1 -12.84 5.40 -0.11
N THR A 2 -13.49 5.55 1.06
CA THR A 2 -14.13 6.83 1.48
C THR A 2 -13.16 8.00 1.53
N LEU A 3 -11.95 7.82 2.08
CA LEU A 3 -10.95 8.88 2.17
C LEU A 3 -10.50 9.38 0.79
N VAL A 4 -10.27 8.47 -0.16
CA VAL A 4 -9.90 8.83 -1.54
C VAL A 4 -11.00 9.65 -2.21
N ARG A 5 -12.27 9.29 -1.98
CA ARG A 5 -13.41 10.06 -2.51
C ARG A 5 -13.47 11.48 -1.96
N TRP A 6 -13.11 11.69 -0.70
CA TRP A 6 -13.05 13.04 -0.12
C TRP A 6 -11.88 13.85 -0.67
N LEU A 7 -10.73 13.20 -0.89
CA LEU A 7 -9.57 13.83 -1.52
C LEU A 7 -9.91 14.29 -2.93
N THR A 8 -10.52 13.43 -3.77
CA THR A 8 -10.88 13.81 -5.15
C THR A 8 -11.99 14.86 -5.21
N ALA A 9 -12.80 14.99 -4.16
CA ALA A 9 -13.78 16.06 -4.01
C ALA A 9 -13.18 17.38 -3.48
N GLY A 10 -11.87 17.46 -3.24
CA GLY A 10 -11.20 18.67 -2.78
C GLY A 10 -11.46 19.04 -1.31
N VAL A 11 -11.86 18.07 -0.48
CA VAL A 11 -12.27 18.31 0.92
C VAL A 11 -11.05 18.46 1.88
N GLY A 12 -9.83 18.44 1.34
CA GLY A 12 -8.61 18.73 2.10
C GLY A 12 -7.49 17.74 1.79
N VAL A 13 -6.67 17.46 2.80
CA VAL A 13 -5.46 16.63 2.72
C VAL A 13 -5.59 15.41 3.63
N ALA A 14 -5.02 14.27 3.27
CA ALA A 14 -5.04 13.08 4.10
C ALA A 14 -3.75 12.28 3.99
N TYR A 15 -3.39 11.65 5.10
CA TYR A 15 -2.30 10.68 5.16
C TYR A 15 -2.89 9.27 5.00
N VAL A 16 -2.66 8.68 3.83
CA VAL A 16 -3.19 7.35 3.46
C VAL A 16 -2.10 6.48 2.86
N PRO A 17 -2.23 5.14 2.93
CA PRO A 17 -1.34 4.24 2.19
C PRO A 17 -1.35 4.58 0.70
N LEU A 18 -0.17 4.70 0.10
CA LEU A 18 0.00 5.02 -1.32
C LEU A 18 -0.81 4.08 -2.23
N MET A 19 -0.85 2.78 -1.88
CA MET A 19 -1.63 1.76 -2.57
C MET A 19 -3.13 2.05 -2.69
N TRP A 20 -3.70 2.93 -1.85
CA TRP A 20 -5.13 3.28 -1.91
C TRP A 20 -5.44 4.42 -2.87
N ALA A 21 -4.46 5.29 -3.16
CA ALA A 21 -4.65 6.52 -3.94
C ALA A 21 -3.83 6.53 -5.25
N ILE A 22 -3.10 5.45 -5.53
CA ILE A 22 -2.16 5.39 -6.66
C ILE A 22 -2.84 5.61 -8.01
N GLU A 23 -4.08 5.15 -8.17
CA GLU A 23 -4.81 5.30 -9.43
C GLU A 23 -5.18 6.76 -9.69
N GLU A 24 -5.73 7.44 -8.69
CA GLU A 24 -6.06 8.86 -8.75
C GLU A 24 -4.81 9.72 -8.98
N ILE A 25 -3.69 9.38 -8.31
CA ILE A 25 -2.41 10.05 -8.51
C ILE A 25 -1.91 9.86 -9.94
N ASN A 26 -1.98 8.64 -10.48
CA ASN A 26 -1.59 8.35 -11.87
C ASN A 26 -2.49 9.05 -12.89
N ARG A 27 -3.78 9.29 -12.56
CA ARG A 27 -4.70 10.10 -13.37
C ARG A 27 -4.47 11.61 -13.22
N GLY A 28 -3.65 12.05 -12.27
CA GLY A 28 -3.43 13.46 -11.96
C GLY A 28 -4.59 14.12 -11.20
N GLU A 29 -5.53 13.34 -10.66
CA GLU A 29 -6.64 13.84 -9.84
C GLU A 29 -6.18 14.17 -8.41
N LEU A 30 -5.12 13.49 -7.94
CA LEU A 30 -4.49 13.72 -6.64
C LEU A 30 -2.99 13.96 -6.79
N GLU A 31 -2.42 14.72 -5.87
CA GLU A 31 -0.98 14.99 -5.83
C GLU A 31 -0.37 14.68 -4.46
N ILE A 32 0.91 14.32 -4.45
CA ILE A 32 1.68 14.09 -3.23
C ILE A 32 2.23 15.45 -2.76
N LEU A 33 1.76 15.93 -1.61
CA LEU A 33 2.11 17.26 -1.10
C LEU A 33 3.52 17.35 -0.50
N LEU A 34 3.97 16.33 0.22
CA LEU A 34 5.24 16.33 0.97
C LEU A 34 6.13 15.14 0.55
N PRO A 35 6.71 15.16 -0.67
CA PRO A 35 7.43 14.01 -1.22
C PRO A 35 8.68 13.62 -0.42
N SER A 36 9.29 14.56 0.31
CA SER A 36 10.44 14.33 1.19
C SER A 36 10.06 13.80 2.58
N TYR A 37 8.77 13.87 2.95
CA TYR A 37 8.28 13.41 4.25
C TYR A 37 7.54 12.09 4.08
N GLN A 38 8.31 11.00 4.05
CA GLN A 38 7.78 9.66 3.87
C GLN A 38 7.86 8.87 5.17
N SER A 39 6.84 8.05 5.40
CA SER A 39 6.85 7.11 6.52
C SER A 39 7.57 5.84 6.13
N ASP A 40 8.11 5.17 7.15
CA ASP A 40 8.66 3.84 6.99
C ASP A 40 7.62 2.88 6.41
N PRO A 41 8.02 1.96 5.52
CA PRO A 41 7.14 0.94 4.99
C PRO A 41 6.45 0.16 6.12
N ARG A 42 5.12 0.06 6.05
CA ARG A 42 4.34 -0.70 7.05
C ARG A 42 4.23 -2.16 6.64
N PRO A 43 4.54 -3.13 7.52
CA PRO A 43 4.42 -4.54 7.21
C PRO A 43 2.96 -4.99 7.11
N VAL A 44 2.73 -6.04 6.32
CA VAL A 44 1.45 -6.76 6.23
C VAL A 44 1.62 -8.11 6.93
N TYR A 45 0.71 -8.45 7.84
CA TYR A 45 0.77 -9.69 8.60
C TYR A 45 -0.34 -10.65 8.19
N ALA A 46 0.03 -11.91 7.94
CA ALA A 46 -0.92 -13.02 7.87
C ALA A 46 -1.12 -13.58 9.29
N LEU A 47 -2.26 -13.27 9.90
CA LEU A 47 -2.61 -13.75 11.24
C LEU A 47 -3.54 -14.96 11.13
N TYR A 48 -3.23 -16.01 11.87
CA TYR A 48 -4.01 -17.24 11.93
C TYR A 48 -3.88 -17.88 13.31
N THR A 49 -4.90 -18.64 13.71
CA THR A 49 -4.90 -19.35 14.99
C THR A 49 -3.81 -20.42 15.01
N GLU A 50 -3.07 -20.50 16.12
CA GLU A 50 -2.17 -21.62 16.37
C GLU A 50 -2.94 -22.95 16.37
N LYS A 51 -2.41 -23.94 15.67
CA LYS A 51 -2.96 -25.30 15.56
C LYS A 51 -1.80 -26.29 15.50
N ASP A 52 -1.99 -27.49 16.04
CA ASP A 52 -0.97 -28.57 15.98
C ASP A 52 -0.41 -28.81 14.57
N LYS A 53 -1.28 -28.72 13.55
CA LYS A 53 -0.88 -28.73 12.14
C LYS A 53 -1.69 -27.70 11.37
N LEU A 54 -1.00 -26.87 10.59
CA LEU A 54 -1.64 -25.94 9.67
C LEU A 54 -2.25 -26.73 8.49
N PRO A 55 -3.57 -26.61 8.20
CA PRO A 55 -4.16 -27.29 7.06
C PRO A 55 -3.49 -26.87 5.75
N LEU A 56 -3.23 -27.82 4.85
CA LEU A 56 -2.51 -27.58 3.58
C LEU A 56 -3.10 -26.40 2.77
N LYS A 57 -4.44 -26.31 2.71
CA LYS A 57 -5.13 -25.20 2.02
C LYS A 57 -4.77 -23.82 2.60
N VAL A 58 -4.56 -23.72 3.91
CA VAL A 58 -4.18 -22.47 4.57
C VAL A 58 -2.72 -22.15 4.28
N GLN A 59 -1.84 -23.15 4.31
CA GLN A 59 -0.42 -22.98 3.98
C GLN A 59 -0.24 -22.49 2.54
N VAL A 60 -0.90 -23.11 1.58
CA VAL A 60 -0.86 -22.69 0.17
C VAL A 60 -1.36 -21.25 0.01
N CYS A 61 -2.45 -20.88 0.70
CA CYS A 61 -2.96 -19.51 0.68
C CYS A 61 -1.95 -18.51 1.26
N ILE A 62 -1.34 -18.81 2.40
CA ILE A 62 -0.32 -17.96 3.02
C ILE A 62 0.89 -17.79 2.11
N ASN A 63 1.38 -18.87 1.50
CA ASN A 63 2.51 -18.82 0.58
C ASN A 63 2.19 -17.92 -0.63
N TYR A 64 1.03 -18.11 -1.25
CA TYR A 64 0.59 -17.29 -2.37
C TYR A 64 0.48 -15.80 -2.00
N LEU A 65 -0.18 -15.49 -0.88
CA LEU A 65 -0.32 -14.11 -0.41
C LEU A 65 1.04 -13.50 -0.06
N THR A 66 1.96 -14.28 0.50
CA THR A 66 3.32 -13.83 0.81
C THR A 66 4.05 -13.42 -0.46
N GLU A 67 4.05 -14.26 -1.49
CA GLU A 67 4.66 -13.95 -2.79
C GLU A 67 4.02 -12.72 -3.44
N TYR A 68 2.69 -12.64 -3.41
CA TYR A 68 1.93 -11.49 -3.90
C TYR A 68 2.36 -10.19 -3.20
N PHE A 69 2.37 -10.16 -1.87
CA PHE A 69 2.72 -8.96 -1.11
C PHE A 69 4.20 -8.58 -1.21
N VAL A 70 5.11 -9.54 -1.43
CA VAL A 70 6.50 -9.26 -1.79
C VAL A 70 6.58 -8.54 -3.14
N GLY A 71 5.80 -8.98 -4.13
CA GLY A 71 5.71 -8.30 -5.43
C GLY A 71 5.16 -6.88 -5.30
N VAL A 72 4.07 -6.71 -4.54
CA VAL A 72 3.47 -5.41 -4.22
C VAL A 72 4.48 -4.48 -3.54
N ALA A 73 5.22 -4.97 -2.54
CA ALA A 73 6.19 -4.16 -1.81
C ALA A 73 7.28 -3.58 -2.73
N LYS A 74 7.78 -4.37 -3.70
CA LYS A 74 8.78 -3.90 -4.68
C LYS A 74 8.26 -2.74 -5.53
N ILE A 75 7.00 -2.80 -5.96
CA ILE A 75 6.37 -1.76 -6.80
C ILE A 75 6.34 -0.42 -6.04
N TYR A 76 5.89 -0.45 -4.78
CA TYR A 76 5.71 0.76 -3.99
C TYR A 76 7.01 1.29 -3.36
N GLN A 77 7.96 0.43 -3.00
CA GLN A 77 9.30 0.87 -2.57
C GLN A 77 10.05 1.63 -3.68
N GLY A 78 9.85 1.26 -4.95
CA GLY A 78 10.41 2.01 -6.08
C GLY A 78 9.87 3.44 -6.19
N MET A 79 8.72 3.73 -5.59
CA MET A 79 8.14 5.07 -5.54
C MET A 79 8.65 5.92 -4.37
N HIS A 80 9.22 5.29 -3.34
CA HIS A 80 9.76 5.92 -2.12
C HIS A 80 10.99 6.83 -2.34
N GLY A 81 11.31 7.21 -3.59
CA GLY A 81 12.50 8.01 -3.92
C GLY A 81 12.37 8.95 -5.12
N ARG A 82 11.20 9.06 -5.78
CA ARG A 82 11.01 9.91 -6.96
C ARG A 82 10.83 11.42 -6.65
N GLY A 83 11.19 11.84 -5.45
CA GLY A 83 11.10 13.22 -5.00
C GLY A 83 12.38 14.04 -5.15
N ILE A 84 13.16 13.90 -6.22
CA ILE A 84 14.23 14.85 -6.58
C ILE A 84 14.32 14.97 -8.10
N ALA A 85 13.58 15.94 -8.66
CA ALA A 85 13.94 16.67 -9.89
C ALA A 85 12.82 17.69 -10.20
N ARG A 86 12.85 18.83 -9.52
CA ARG A 86 12.51 20.12 -10.12
C ARG A 86 13.54 21.14 -9.64
#